data_AF-A0A3N1NUF7-F1
#
_entry.id   AF-A0A3N1NUF7-F1
#
_cell.length_a   1.000
_cell.length_b   1.000
_cell.length_c   1.000
_cell.angle_alpha   90.00
_cell.angle_beta   90.00
_cell.angle_gamma   90.00
#
_symmetry.space_group_name_H-M   'P 1'
#
loop_
_entity.id
_entity.type
_entity.pdbx_description
1 polymer ?
#
loop_
_entity_poly.entity_id
_entity_poly.type
_entity_poly.pdbx_seq_one_letter_code
_entity_poly.pdbx_strand_id
1 'polypeptide(L)'
;MVHSNSLAHTFRIWMILMTATALTACTGYAVSINDNPVYNPPTLFTDFRLPDAALHDCVQQTIEDQQVTEATQLTQLNCSSAGIESLAGLSTFTALRAISLNDNPLEDVAELRTLSRLEVLLLENNQIRSAEPLLSLLRLKEVDLRGNTALECRDARQLADNAEGKVRLPEHCTEAS
;
A
#
# COMPACT_ATOMS: atom_id res chain seq x y z
N MET A 1 2.98 2.85 69.01
CA MET A 1 2.60 3.99 68.15
C MET A 1 3.52 4.01 66.95
N VAL A 2 2.95 3.81 65.74
CA VAL A 2 3.33 4.22 64.36
C VAL A 2 2.58 3.21 63.46
N HIS A 3 1.25 3.26 63.40
CA HIS A 3 0.46 3.96 62.36
C HIS A 3 1.02 3.84 60.93
N SER A 4 0.47 2.84 60.23
CA SER A 4 0.01 2.84 58.83
C SER A 4 0.27 4.11 58.01
N ASN A 5 1.10 4.03 56.97
CA ASN A 5 1.14 5.07 55.92
C ASN A 5 1.67 4.60 54.55
N SER A 6 1.72 3.30 54.26
CA SER A 6 2.25 2.80 52.97
C SER A 6 1.17 2.53 51.90
N LEU A 7 -0.10 2.37 52.28
CA LEU A 7 -1.21 2.07 51.36
C LEU A 7 -1.82 3.31 50.68
N ALA A 8 -1.58 4.52 51.21
CA ALA A 8 -2.13 5.75 50.64
C ALA A 8 -1.31 6.28 49.43
N HIS A 9 -0.02 5.92 49.35
CA HIS A 9 0.87 6.37 48.27
C HIS A 9 0.70 5.53 47.00
N THR A 10 0.51 4.21 47.12
CA THR A 10 0.29 3.33 45.96
C THR A 10 -1.04 3.59 45.27
N PHE A 11 -2.07 3.98 46.03
CA PHE A 11 -3.39 4.34 45.49
C PHE A 11 -3.38 5.69 44.75
N ARG A 12 -2.62 6.67 45.25
CA ARG A 12 -2.45 7.99 44.59
C ARG A 12 -1.67 7.90 43.28
N ILE A 13 -0.70 7.01 43.18
CA ILE A 13 0.07 6.78 41.95
C ILE A 13 -0.81 6.09 40.88
N TRP A 14 -1.66 5.13 41.28
CA TRP A 14 -2.60 4.47 40.37
C TRP A 14 -3.72 5.40 39.87
N MET A 15 -4.16 6.36 40.69
CA MET A 15 -5.21 7.31 40.32
C MET A 15 -4.73 8.38 39.30
N ILE A 16 -3.42 8.67 39.24
CA ILE A 16 -2.83 9.61 38.27
C ILE A 16 -2.51 8.92 36.93
N LEU A 17 -2.37 7.60 36.91
CA LEU A 17 -2.15 6.80 35.68
C LEU A 17 -3.45 6.45 34.93
N MET A 18 -4.62 6.72 35.50
CA MET A 18 -5.94 6.45 34.92
C MET A 18 -6.57 7.65 34.19
N THR A 19 -5.90 8.81 34.12
CA THR A 19 -6.45 10.04 33.51
C THR A 19 -5.70 10.52 32.27
N ALA A 20 -5.03 9.62 31.54
CA ALA A 20 -4.34 9.94 30.29
C ALA A 20 -4.91 9.20 29.06
N THR A 21 -6.17 8.73 29.12
CA THR A 21 -6.86 8.14 27.98
C THR A 21 -8.13 8.93 27.66
N ALA A 22 -7.98 10.14 27.13
CA ALA A 22 -9.08 10.88 26.51
C ALA A 22 -8.55 11.97 25.55
N LEU A 23 -7.78 11.59 24.53
CA LEU A 23 -7.44 12.50 23.42
C LEU A 23 -7.54 11.86 22.03
N THR A 24 -8.27 10.76 21.89
CA THR A 24 -8.52 10.13 20.58
C THR A 24 -10.02 9.97 20.37
N ALA A 25 -10.70 11.08 20.04
CA ALA A 25 -11.98 11.03 19.35
C ALA A 25 -12.35 12.43 18.82
N CYS A 26 -11.65 12.90 17.79
CA CYS A 26 -12.16 13.97 16.94
C CYS A 26 -11.75 13.73 15.47
N THR A 27 -12.27 12.68 14.85
CA THR A 27 -12.27 12.53 13.40
C THR A 27 -13.70 12.69 12.91
N GLY A 28 -14.00 13.86 12.33
CA GLY A 28 -15.28 14.17 11.68
C GLY A 28 -16.09 15.28 12.37
N TYR A 29 -15.79 16.55 12.10
CA TYR A 29 -16.62 17.66 12.55
C TYR A 29 -17.70 17.95 11.50
N ALA A 30 -18.95 17.62 11.78
CA ALA A 30 -20.09 18.15 11.05
C ALA A 30 -20.36 19.57 11.55
N VAL A 31 -20.29 20.58 10.67
CA VAL A 31 -20.62 21.96 11.02
C VAL A 31 -22.09 22.18 10.71
N SER A 32 -22.92 22.32 11.75
CA SER A 32 -24.34 22.67 11.62
C SER A 32 -24.58 24.14 11.95
N ILE A 33 -25.41 24.82 11.16
CA ILE A 33 -25.96 26.15 11.47
C ILE A 33 -27.48 26.00 11.52
N ASN A 34 -28.09 26.35 12.66
CA ASN A 34 -29.55 26.24 12.89
C ASN A 34 -30.09 24.83 12.62
N ASP A 35 -29.45 23.81 13.19
CA ASP A 35 -29.80 22.39 13.04
C ASP A 35 -29.77 21.84 11.60
N ASN A 36 -29.28 22.63 10.65
CA ASN A 36 -29.01 22.18 9.29
C ASN A 36 -27.50 21.90 9.15
N PRO A 37 -27.07 20.66 8.86
CA PRO A 37 -25.67 20.39 8.55
C PRO A 37 -25.30 21.15 7.26
N VAL A 38 -24.44 22.17 7.39
CA VAL A 38 -24.01 23.01 6.26
C VAL A 38 -22.83 22.36 5.51
N TYR A 39 -22.12 21.45 6.16
CA TYR A 39 -21.02 20.69 5.58
C TYR A 39 -20.93 19.31 6.22
N ASN A 40 -21.00 18.26 5.39
CA ASN A 40 -20.66 16.90 5.77
C ASN A 40 -19.44 16.48 4.94
N PRO A 41 -18.30 16.14 5.56
CA PRO A 41 -17.13 15.69 4.81
C PRO A 41 -17.51 14.42 4.02
N PRO A 42 -17.06 14.30 2.76
CA PRO A 42 -17.35 13.13 1.96
C PRO A 42 -16.76 11.88 2.63
N THR A 43 -17.50 10.77 2.56
CA THR A 43 -17.08 9.50 3.18
C THR A 43 -15.95 8.88 2.37
N LEU A 44 -14.94 8.37 3.07
CA LEU A 44 -13.84 7.65 2.44
C LEU A 44 -14.32 6.40 1.71
N PHE A 45 -13.60 6.03 0.67
CA PHE A 45 -13.82 4.82 -0.09
C PHE A 45 -13.51 3.60 0.78
N THR A 46 -14.51 2.74 1.00
CA THR A 46 -14.40 1.56 1.87
C THR A 46 -14.87 0.27 1.20
N ASP A 47 -15.41 0.35 -0.01
CA ASP A 47 -15.90 -0.80 -0.77
C ASP A 47 -14.77 -1.46 -1.57
N PHE A 48 -13.78 -2.00 -0.86
CA PHE A 48 -12.71 -2.81 -1.44
C PHE A 48 -12.42 -4.03 -0.58
N ARG A 49 -11.88 -5.07 -1.22
CA ARG A 49 -11.47 -6.29 -0.54
C ARG A 49 -10.09 -6.72 -1.02
N LEU A 50 -9.16 -6.74 -0.09
CA LEU A 50 -7.78 -7.17 -0.29
C LEU A 50 -7.53 -8.29 0.74
N PRO A 51 -7.44 -9.56 0.31
CA PRO A 51 -7.25 -10.68 1.24
C PRO A 51 -5.93 -10.65 2.00
N ASP A 52 -4.89 -10.07 1.40
CA ASP A 52 -3.62 -9.81 2.04
C ASP A 52 -3.75 -8.62 3.00
N ALA A 53 -3.50 -8.87 4.29
CA ALA A 53 -3.67 -7.86 5.34
C ALA A 53 -2.68 -6.69 5.21
N ALA A 54 -1.43 -6.96 4.80
CA ALA A 54 -0.43 -5.91 4.63
C ALA A 54 -0.79 -4.99 3.45
N LEU A 55 -1.29 -5.56 2.35
CA LEU A 55 -1.77 -4.79 1.22
C LEU A 55 -3.04 -4.00 1.59
N HIS A 56 -3.98 -4.63 2.30
CA HIS A 56 -5.17 -3.97 2.83
C HIS A 56 -4.80 -2.73 3.64
N ASP A 57 -3.90 -2.89 4.62
CA ASP A 57 -3.52 -1.82 5.53
C ASP A 57 -2.79 -0.67 4.81
N CYS A 58 -1.89 -1.00 3.87
CA CYS A 58 -1.24 0.00 3.04
C CYS A 58 -2.24 0.81 2.19
N VAL A 59 -3.19 0.14 1.54
CA VAL A 59 -4.21 0.79 0.71
C VAL A 59 -5.16 1.63 1.58
N GLN A 60 -5.59 1.11 2.72
CA GLN A 60 -6.43 1.83 3.68
C GLN A 60 -5.73 3.11 4.16
N GLN A 61 -4.46 3.02 4.56
CA GLN A 61 -3.68 4.19 4.97
C GLN A 61 -3.59 5.21 3.83
N THR A 62 -3.35 4.76 2.60
CA THR A 62 -3.27 5.65 1.44
C THR A 62 -4.61 6.35 1.15
N ILE A 63 -5.72 5.62 1.30
CA ILE A 63 -7.08 6.18 1.17
C ILE A 63 -7.32 7.26 2.21
N GLU A 64 -6.94 7.02 3.47
CA GLU A 64 -7.06 8.00 4.55
C GLU A 64 -6.17 9.23 4.30
N ASP A 65 -4.91 9.04 3.94
CA ASP A 65 -3.95 10.12 3.71
C ASP A 65 -4.36 11.01 2.54
N GLN A 66 -4.87 10.41 1.46
CA GLN A 66 -5.28 11.12 0.24
C GLN A 66 -6.76 11.51 0.24
N GLN A 67 -7.51 11.18 1.29
CA GLN A 67 -8.95 11.41 1.39
C GLN A 67 -9.71 10.86 0.17
N VAL A 68 -9.36 9.64 -0.24
CA VAL A 68 -9.97 8.98 -1.40
C VAL A 68 -11.41 8.61 -1.08
N THR A 69 -12.34 9.07 -1.91
CA THR A 69 -13.78 8.80 -1.81
C THR A 69 -14.26 7.82 -2.88
N GLU A 70 -13.47 7.59 -3.94
CA GLU A 70 -13.78 6.67 -5.04
C GLU A 70 -12.53 5.91 -5.49
N ALA A 71 -12.65 4.62 -5.83
CA ALA A 71 -11.52 3.79 -6.29
C ALA A 71 -10.70 4.44 -7.42
N THR A 72 -11.35 5.19 -8.31
CA THR A 72 -10.70 5.84 -9.46
C THR A 72 -9.82 7.04 -9.10
N GLN A 73 -9.87 7.52 -7.86
CA GLN A 73 -9.02 8.62 -7.39
C GLN A 73 -7.65 8.11 -6.92
N LEU A 74 -7.54 6.83 -6.54
CA LEU A 74 -6.26 6.24 -6.16
C LEU A 74 -5.40 6.02 -7.41
N THR A 75 -4.43 6.90 -7.62
CA THR A 75 -3.55 6.89 -8.81
C THR A 75 -2.11 6.50 -8.49
N GLN A 76 -1.70 6.60 -7.23
CA GLN A 76 -0.36 6.29 -6.76
C GLN A 76 -0.45 5.48 -5.48
N LEU A 77 0.34 4.40 -5.41
CA LEU A 77 0.40 3.53 -4.25
C LEU A 77 1.86 3.21 -3.94
N ASN A 78 2.26 3.39 -2.67
CA ASN A 78 3.57 2.97 -2.18
C ASN A 78 3.37 2.03 -0.99
N CYS A 79 3.62 0.75 -1.22
CA CYS A 79 3.57 -0.30 -0.22
C CYS A 79 4.90 -1.05 -0.13
N SER A 80 6.02 -0.34 -0.29
CA SER A 80 7.33 -0.96 -0.12
C SER A 80 7.53 -1.42 1.33
N SER A 81 8.22 -2.55 1.51
CA SER A 81 8.59 -3.09 2.83
C SER A 81 7.40 -3.38 3.76
N ALA A 82 6.25 -3.76 3.19
CA ALA A 82 5.02 -4.02 3.95
C ALA A 82 4.82 -5.52 4.29
N GLY A 83 5.59 -6.42 3.69
CA GLY A 83 5.42 -7.87 3.87
C GLY A 83 4.26 -8.44 3.06
N ILE A 84 3.96 -7.86 1.90
CA ILE A 84 2.87 -8.26 1.02
C ILE A 84 3.23 -9.55 0.26
N GLU A 85 2.37 -10.56 0.36
CA GLU A 85 2.53 -11.84 -0.31
C GLU A 85 1.60 -11.99 -1.52
N SER A 86 0.47 -11.27 -1.53
CA SER A 86 -0.51 -11.34 -2.62
C SER A 86 -1.07 -9.97 -3.04
N LEU A 87 -1.24 -9.79 -4.36
CA LEU A 87 -1.87 -8.61 -4.96
C LEU A 87 -3.38 -8.79 -5.22
N ALA A 88 -3.98 -9.90 -4.74
CA ALA A 88 -5.38 -10.21 -4.96
C ALA A 88 -6.31 -9.03 -4.58
N GLY A 89 -7.20 -8.66 -5.49
CA GLY A 89 -8.16 -7.56 -5.30
C GLY A 89 -7.64 -6.16 -5.68
N LEU A 90 -6.33 -6.00 -5.96
CA LEU A 90 -5.75 -4.72 -6.37
C LEU A 90 -6.34 -4.18 -7.68
N SER A 91 -6.89 -5.06 -8.52
CA SER A 91 -7.61 -4.73 -9.75
C SER A 91 -8.81 -3.79 -9.54
N THR A 92 -9.30 -3.63 -8.30
CA THR A 92 -10.31 -2.63 -7.93
C THR A 92 -9.85 -1.20 -8.29
N PHE A 93 -8.56 -0.91 -8.15
CA PHE A 93 -7.99 0.43 -8.33
C PHE A 93 -7.45 0.62 -9.75
N THR A 94 -8.31 0.47 -10.75
CA THR A 94 -7.96 0.54 -12.18
C THR A 94 -7.34 1.87 -12.65
N ALA A 95 -7.42 2.92 -11.83
CA ALA A 95 -6.83 4.22 -12.10
C ALA A 95 -5.36 4.35 -11.66
N LEU A 96 -4.77 3.33 -11.03
CA LEU A 96 -3.37 3.32 -10.64
C LEU A 96 -2.44 3.56 -11.85
N ARG A 97 -1.49 4.45 -11.63
CA ARG A 97 -0.48 4.91 -12.61
C ARG A 97 0.94 4.68 -12.11
N ALA A 98 1.16 4.76 -10.81
CA ALA A 98 2.45 4.46 -10.19
C ALA A 98 2.25 3.53 -8.99
N ILE A 99 3.01 2.44 -8.97
CA ILE A 99 3.03 1.49 -7.86
C ILE A 99 4.47 1.23 -7.45
N SER A 100 4.74 1.34 -6.15
CA SER A 100 5.97 0.86 -5.52
C SER A 100 5.63 -0.29 -4.57
N LEU A 101 6.22 -1.45 -4.85
CA LEU A 101 6.08 -2.71 -4.10
C LEU A 101 7.46 -3.31 -3.79
N ASN A 102 8.48 -2.46 -3.70
CA ASN A 102 9.84 -2.91 -3.39
C ASN A 102 9.89 -3.64 -2.04
N ASP A 103 10.85 -4.56 -1.89
CA ASP A 103 11.15 -5.21 -0.62
C ASP A 103 9.93 -5.94 -0.02
N ASN A 104 9.18 -6.65 -0.86
CA ASN A 104 8.10 -7.55 -0.45
C ASN A 104 8.41 -9.00 -0.88
N PRO A 105 7.78 -10.01 -0.28
CA PRO A 105 7.95 -11.41 -0.67
C PRO A 105 7.04 -11.85 -1.85
N LEU A 106 6.73 -10.96 -2.81
CA LEU A 106 5.84 -11.31 -3.92
C LEU A 106 6.46 -12.35 -4.86
N GLU A 107 5.74 -13.43 -5.13
CA GLU A 107 6.12 -14.45 -6.12
C GLU A 107 5.35 -14.33 -7.44
N ASP A 108 4.11 -13.82 -7.37
CA ASP A 108 3.18 -13.67 -8.48
C ASP A 108 2.68 -12.22 -8.56
N VAL A 109 2.54 -11.73 -9.79
CA VAL A 109 2.08 -10.38 -10.13
C VAL A 109 0.95 -10.41 -11.17
N ALA A 110 0.23 -11.53 -11.31
CA ALA A 110 -0.86 -11.72 -12.26
C ALA A 110 -1.92 -10.62 -12.21
N GLU A 111 -2.31 -10.15 -11.02
CA GLU A 111 -3.30 -9.09 -10.83
C GLU A 111 -2.94 -7.78 -11.54
N LEU A 112 -1.63 -7.49 -11.70
CA LEU A 112 -1.17 -6.26 -12.36
C LEU A 112 -1.59 -6.20 -13.82
N ARG A 113 -1.83 -7.34 -14.49
CA ARG A 113 -2.28 -7.44 -15.90
C ARG A 113 -3.48 -6.54 -16.20
N THR A 114 -4.36 -6.33 -15.21
CA THR A 114 -5.60 -5.56 -15.36
C THR A 114 -5.40 -4.05 -15.25
N LEU A 115 -4.27 -3.59 -14.70
CA LEU A 115 -3.97 -2.19 -14.42
C LEU A 115 -3.35 -1.49 -15.65
N SER A 116 -4.10 -1.48 -16.76
CA SER A 116 -3.67 -0.95 -18.08
C SER A 116 -3.22 0.52 -18.11
N ARG A 117 -3.41 1.27 -17.01
CA ARG A 117 -2.99 2.67 -16.86
C ARG A 117 -1.64 2.84 -16.18
N LEU A 118 -1.00 1.74 -15.73
CA LEU A 118 0.30 1.80 -15.09
C LEU A 118 1.38 2.36 -16.01
N GLU A 119 2.14 3.30 -15.47
CA GLU A 119 3.27 3.96 -16.11
C GLU A 119 4.57 3.71 -15.33
N VAL A 120 4.50 3.59 -14.01
CA VAL A 120 5.65 3.33 -13.13
C VAL A 120 5.36 2.11 -12.26
N LEU A 121 6.26 1.13 -12.28
CA LEU A 121 6.15 -0.09 -11.49
C LEU A 121 7.51 -0.45 -10.89
N LEU A 122 7.63 -0.34 -9.57
CA LEU A 122 8.84 -0.69 -8.83
C LEU A 122 8.58 -1.98 -8.05
N LEU A 123 9.34 -3.03 -8.38
CA LEU A 123 9.24 -4.38 -7.83
C LEU A 123 10.62 -4.89 -7.38
N GLU A 124 11.51 -3.98 -6.99
CA GLU A 124 12.87 -4.33 -6.54
C GLU A 124 12.81 -5.26 -5.32
N ASN A 125 13.73 -6.22 -5.22
CA ASN A 125 13.86 -7.13 -4.07
C ASN A 125 12.57 -7.89 -3.73
N ASN A 126 11.97 -8.52 -4.74
CA ASN A 126 10.88 -9.48 -4.58
C ASN A 126 11.34 -10.90 -4.96
N GLN A 127 10.40 -11.85 -5.04
CA GLN A 127 10.63 -13.26 -5.38
C GLN A 127 9.90 -13.67 -6.67
N ILE A 128 9.67 -12.69 -7.56
CA ILE A 128 8.85 -12.85 -8.76
C ILE A 128 9.51 -13.84 -9.72
N ARG A 129 8.72 -14.80 -10.22
CA ARG A 129 9.21 -15.83 -11.14
C ARG A 129 8.98 -15.52 -12.61
N SER A 130 7.92 -14.78 -12.94
CA SER A 130 7.61 -14.42 -14.33
C SER A 130 7.17 -12.95 -14.46
N ALA A 131 7.65 -12.30 -15.52
CA ALA A 131 7.22 -10.98 -15.94
C ALA A 131 6.11 -10.99 -17.00
N GLU A 132 5.58 -12.18 -17.37
CA GLU A 132 4.53 -12.32 -18.39
C GLU A 132 3.30 -11.42 -18.17
N PRO A 133 2.78 -11.23 -16.94
CA PRO A 133 1.63 -10.35 -16.70
C PRO A 133 1.88 -8.89 -17.09
N LEU A 134 3.15 -8.46 -17.12
CA LEU A 134 3.55 -7.09 -17.43
C LEU A 134 3.58 -6.81 -18.92
N LEU A 135 3.68 -7.84 -19.77
CA LEU A 135 3.79 -7.69 -21.23
C LEU A 135 2.55 -7.03 -21.88
N SER A 136 1.39 -7.08 -21.23
CA SER A 136 0.17 -6.39 -21.68
C SER A 136 0.04 -4.94 -21.20
N LEU A 137 0.95 -4.47 -20.34
CA LEU A 137 0.91 -3.12 -19.77
C LEU A 137 1.63 -2.13 -20.67
N LEU A 138 1.00 -1.82 -21.81
CA LEU A 138 1.56 -1.01 -22.90
C LEU A 138 1.91 0.44 -22.54
N ARG A 139 1.58 0.90 -21.33
CA ARG A 139 1.84 2.27 -20.85
C ARG A 139 3.03 2.36 -19.90
N LEU A 140 3.69 1.25 -19.57
CA LEU A 140 4.85 1.23 -18.70
C LEU A 140 6.00 2.05 -19.30
N LYS A 141 6.50 3.00 -18.51
CA LYS A 141 7.63 3.88 -18.81
C LYS A 141 8.80 3.66 -17.86
N GLU A 142 8.53 3.15 -16.67
CA GLU A 142 9.57 2.76 -15.72
C GLU A 142 9.18 1.45 -15.05
N VAL A 143 10.08 0.47 -15.16
CA VAL A 143 9.95 -0.82 -14.49
C VAL A 143 11.28 -1.14 -13.81
N ASP A 144 11.21 -1.54 -12.55
CA ASP A 144 12.37 -2.03 -11.81
C ASP A 144 12.10 -3.44 -11.28
N LEU A 145 12.84 -4.41 -11.82
CA LEU A 145 12.76 -5.83 -11.46
C LEU A 145 14.04 -6.32 -10.78
N ARG A 146 14.98 -5.44 -10.44
CA ARG A 146 16.23 -5.82 -9.77
C ARG A 146 15.96 -6.58 -8.47
N GLY A 147 16.87 -7.46 -8.06
CA GLY A 147 16.70 -8.25 -6.85
C GLY A 147 15.71 -9.42 -6.94
N ASN A 148 14.96 -9.58 -8.05
CA ASN A 148 14.16 -10.79 -8.30
C ASN A 148 15.03 -11.92 -8.85
N THR A 149 15.77 -12.59 -7.96
CA THR A 149 16.78 -13.59 -8.33
C THR A 149 16.19 -14.86 -8.97
N ALA A 150 14.91 -15.15 -8.73
CA ALA A 150 14.19 -16.29 -9.34
C ALA A 150 13.50 -15.96 -10.68
N LEU A 151 13.60 -14.71 -11.15
CA LEU A 151 12.89 -14.25 -12.35
C LEU A 151 13.42 -14.93 -13.62
N GLU A 152 12.52 -15.50 -14.40
CA GLU A 152 12.84 -16.03 -15.72
C GLU A 152 13.15 -14.90 -16.72
N CYS A 153 14.29 -14.99 -17.39
CA CYS A 153 14.78 -13.90 -18.22
C CYS A 153 14.05 -13.74 -19.56
N ARG A 154 13.31 -14.75 -20.03
CA ARG A 154 12.63 -14.70 -21.33
C ARG A 154 11.63 -13.54 -21.39
N ASP A 155 10.66 -13.55 -20.48
CA ASP A 155 9.59 -12.54 -20.47
C ASP A 155 10.13 -11.18 -19.98
N ALA A 156 11.11 -11.19 -19.09
CA ALA A 156 11.75 -9.97 -18.58
C ALA A 156 12.54 -9.24 -19.68
N ARG A 157 13.30 -9.96 -20.52
CA ARG A 157 13.98 -9.39 -21.69
C ARG A 157 12.96 -8.93 -22.74
N GLN A 158 11.92 -9.72 -23.00
CA GLN A 158 10.85 -9.32 -23.92
C GLN A 158 10.15 -8.02 -23.46
N LEU A 159 9.93 -7.86 -22.15
CA LEU A 159 9.40 -6.62 -21.58
C LEU A 159 10.35 -5.45 -21.84
N ALA A 160 11.65 -5.64 -21.62
CA ALA A 160 12.66 -4.61 -21.87
C ALA A 160 12.76 -4.22 -23.36
N ASP A 161 12.67 -5.19 -24.27
CA ASP A 161 12.71 -4.97 -25.72
C ASP A 161 11.48 -4.20 -26.23
N ASN A 162 10.31 -4.43 -25.62
CA ASN A 162 9.05 -3.81 -26.00
C ASN A 162 8.78 -2.45 -25.33
N ALA A 163 9.52 -2.12 -24.27
CA ALA A 163 9.26 -0.92 -23.49
C ALA A 163 9.76 0.33 -24.21
N GLU A 164 8.93 1.37 -24.28
CA GLU A 164 9.36 2.71 -24.70
C GLU A 164 10.20 3.41 -23.62
N GLY A 165 10.21 2.87 -22.40
CA GLY A 165 10.82 3.47 -21.22
C GLY A 165 11.95 2.66 -20.60
N LYS A 166 12.28 2.98 -19.35
CA LYS A 166 13.39 2.36 -18.62
C LYS A 166 12.95 1.07 -17.94
N VAL A 167 13.55 -0.05 -18.34
CA VAL A 167 13.38 -1.34 -17.66
C VAL A 167 14.71 -1.75 -17.04
N ARG A 168 14.75 -1.93 -15.71
CA ARG A 168 15.93 -2.44 -14.98
C ARG A 168 15.70 -3.91 -14.65
N LEU A 169 16.55 -4.78 -15.18
CA LEU A 169 16.46 -6.23 -15.00
C LEU A 169 17.38 -6.72 -13.87
N PRO A 170 17.11 -7.91 -13.28
CA PRO A 170 18.08 -8.62 -12.46
C PRO A 170 19.41 -8.86 -13.19
N GLU A 171 20.51 -8.90 -12.45
CA GLU A 171 21.87 -9.07 -12.99
C GLU A 171 21.97 -10.31 -13.89
N HIS A 172 21.43 -11.46 -13.47
CA HIS A 172 21.46 -12.71 -14.24
C HIS A 172 20.69 -12.65 -15.57
N CYS A 173 19.80 -11.69 -15.73
CA CYS A 173 19.09 -11.47 -16.99
C CYS A 173 19.79 -10.45 -17.91
N THR A 174 20.75 -9.68 -17.40
CA THR A 174 21.52 -8.71 -18.18
C THR A 174 22.76 -9.29 -18.86
N GLU A 175 23.28 -10.42 -18.38
CA GLU A 175 24.43 -11.07 -18.99
C GLU A 175 24.02 -11.85 -20.25
N ALA A 176 24.73 -11.59 -21.35
CA ALA A 176 24.54 -12.30 -22.62
C ALA A 176 24.95 -13.76 -22.46
N SER A 177 23.97 -14.66 -22.61
CA SER A 177 24.17 -16.10 -22.82
C SER A 177 24.55 -16.39 -24.26
#